data_AF-A0A8C7D1W9-F1
#
_entry.id   AF-A0A8C7D1W9-F1
#
_cell.length_a   1.000
_cell.length_b   1.000
_cell.length_c   1.000
_cell.angle_alpha   90.00
_cell.angle_beta   90.00
_cell.angle_gamma   90.00
#
_symmetry.space_group_name_H-M   'P 1'
#
loop_
_entity.id
_entity.type
_entity.pdbx_description
1 polymer ?
#
loop_
_entity_poly.entity_id
_entity_poly.type
_entity_poly.pdbx_seq_one_letter_code
_entity_poly.pdbx_strand_id
1 'polypeptide(L)'
;RSTLSRSTLSRSTLSPLPRLFLSLMDCCGIELPRWLSWLSVAISHGRSLRMLSMLFFTQGSREQFENYYRNQRRKQARLVLQPHSNMHETLEGYRRYFNQIVFVVEDHILHTTQGLVNRAYVEELWELALSKTIAALRTHSSYCTDPDLVLDLKNLIVLLADTLQGFGFPVSQLFDMMFEMREQYGEILLKKWNLAFRQVLDQDNFSPIPVATEEEYRQFTSQFPFQDPELDKLPFPKKLPFSEFVPQIYSQLKEFVYACLKYYEDLHLSSTEIDDVIRKSTNLLLTRTLSNCLQYAMKKKNVGLAELVQVIINTTQLEASCVYLEEFISNITNVPPDTANATKLYGTSTFKDARHAAEEEIYTNLNAKIDQFLQLADYDWTAAQGGGAPSDYLSDLIAFLCSTFSVFTHLPGKVAQTACMSACKHLSTSLLQLLLETDVRQVSMGALQQFNTDVKECERFARAGPVPGFQGDTLLLAFSDLRQVSLCLSLLYHSLSFLLASLLLHLSLYI
;
A
#
# COMPACT_ATOMS: atom_id res chain seq x y z
N ARG A 1 -23.10 -1.81 54.00
CA ARG A 1 -22.79 -1.80 55.46
C ARG A 1 -23.52 -3.01 56.04
N SER A 2 -22.91 -4.07 56.58
CA SER A 2 -21.64 -4.20 57.31
C SER A 2 -21.15 -5.66 57.26
N THR A 3 -19.81 -5.80 57.27
CA THR A 3 -19.02 -6.91 57.84
C THR A 3 -19.23 -8.34 57.32
N LEU A 4 -18.40 -8.74 56.35
CA LEU A 4 -17.90 -10.11 56.24
C LEU A 4 -16.37 -10.03 56.14
N SER A 5 -15.71 -10.58 57.14
CA SER A 5 -14.26 -10.60 57.33
C SER A 5 -13.56 -11.28 56.15
N ARG A 6 -12.48 -10.66 55.67
CA ARG A 6 -11.42 -11.33 54.90
C ARG A 6 -10.86 -12.50 55.72
N SER A 7 -11.32 -13.71 55.46
CA SER A 7 -10.57 -14.92 55.81
C SER A 7 -9.69 -15.28 54.60
N THR A 8 -8.39 -15.08 54.78
CA THR A 8 -7.32 -15.58 53.91
C THR A 8 -7.39 -17.11 53.86
N LEU A 9 -8.13 -17.67 52.89
CA LEU A 9 -7.92 -19.05 52.48
C LEU A 9 -6.60 -19.13 51.73
N SER A 10 -5.65 -19.90 52.28
CA SER A 10 -4.33 -20.06 51.67
C SER A 10 -4.47 -20.69 50.28
N ARG A 11 -3.84 -20.05 49.28
CA ARG A 11 -3.84 -20.47 47.87
C ARG A 11 -3.32 -21.90 47.66
N SER A 12 -2.74 -22.54 48.67
CA SER A 12 -2.13 -23.87 48.61
C SER A 12 -3.08 -25.06 48.82
N THR A 13 -4.34 -24.84 49.22
CA THR A 13 -5.28 -25.94 49.58
C THR A 13 -6.41 -26.20 48.56
N LEU A 14 -6.53 -25.39 47.50
CA LEU A 14 -7.49 -25.63 46.42
C LEU A 14 -6.93 -26.60 45.37
N SER A 15 -7.79 -27.48 44.85
CA SER A 15 -7.52 -28.36 43.70
C SER A 15 -7.12 -27.54 42.45
N PRO A 16 -6.61 -28.16 41.37
CA PRO A 16 -6.05 -27.43 40.22
C PRO A 16 -7.07 -26.51 39.51
N LEU A 17 -8.33 -26.96 39.43
CA LEU A 17 -9.44 -26.28 38.76
C LEU A 17 -9.71 -24.86 39.31
N PRO A 18 -9.90 -24.65 40.64
CA PRO A 18 -10.13 -23.30 41.19
C PRO A 18 -8.99 -22.29 40.95
N ARG A 19 -7.72 -22.73 40.82
CA ARG A 19 -6.57 -21.80 40.68
C ARG A 19 -6.44 -21.23 39.27
N LEU A 20 -6.64 -22.05 38.24
CA LEU A 20 -6.69 -21.60 36.85
C LEU A 20 -7.94 -20.76 36.56
N PHE A 21 -9.08 -21.08 37.19
CA PHE A 21 -10.30 -20.29 37.08
C PHE A 21 -10.22 -18.90 37.73
N LEU A 22 -9.47 -18.75 38.82
CA LEU A 22 -9.19 -17.44 39.41
C LEU A 22 -8.33 -16.56 38.48
N SER A 23 -7.45 -17.16 37.68
CA SER A 23 -6.66 -16.47 36.66
C SER A 23 -7.52 -15.95 35.49
N LEU A 24 -8.55 -16.71 35.09
CA LEU A 24 -9.58 -16.29 34.13
C LEU A 24 -10.41 -15.10 34.65
N MET A 25 -10.71 -15.06 35.94
CA MET A 25 -11.52 -13.99 36.54
C MET A 25 -10.78 -12.65 36.65
N ASP A 26 -9.48 -12.68 36.96
CA ASP A 26 -8.67 -11.46 37.03
C ASP A 26 -8.40 -10.86 35.63
N CYS A 27 -8.28 -11.68 34.58
CA CYS A 27 -8.05 -11.20 33.20
C CYS A 27 -9.31 -10.73 32.46
N CYS A 28 -10.50 -11.26 32.77
CA CYS A 28 -11.74 -10.93 32.05
C CYS A 28 -12.60 -9.81 32.69
N GLY A 29 -12.21 -9.26 33.84
CA GLY A 29 -12.96 -8.19 34.50
C GLY A 29 -14.38 -8.60 34.94
N ILE A 30 -14.55 -9.85 35.39
CA ILE A 30 -15.84 -10.44 35.73
C ILE A 30 -16.18 -10.19 37.20
N GLU A 31 -17.41 -9.73 37.48
CA GLU A 31 -17.93 -9.69 38.85
C GLU A 31 -18.13 -11.13 39.39
N LEU A 32 -17.31 -11.52 40.37
CA LEU A 32 -17.34 -12.76 41.17
C LEU A 32 -18.76 -13.31 41.53
N PRO A 33 -19.77 -12.49 41.88
CA PRO A 33 -21.05 -12.98 42.39
C PRO A 33 -21.89 -13.78 41.37
N ARG A 34 -21.85 -13.41 40.08
CA ARG A 34 -22.66 -14.10 39.06
C ARG A 34 -22.10 -15.48 38.76
N TRP A 35 -20.78 -15.63 38.65
CA TRP A 35 -20.15 -16.92 38.34
C TRP A 35 -20.19 -17.91 39.51
N LEU A 36 -20.03 -17.47 40.76
CA LEU A 36 -20.23 -18.33 41.93
C LEU A 36 -21.67 -18.85 41.99
N SER A 37 -22.66 -18.04 41.58
CA SER A 37 -24.04 -18.49 41.40
C SER A 37 -24.15 -19.57 40.32
N TRP A 38 -23.54 -19.38 39.14
CA TRP A 38 -23.57 -20.39 38.06
C TRP A 38 -22.85 -21.69 38.42
N LEU A 39 -21.69 -21.62 39.07
CA LEU A 39 -20.93 -22.80 39.50
C LEU A 39 -21.67 -23.53 40.63
N SER A 40 -22.25 -22.80 41.58
CA SER A 40 -23.13 -23.35 42.63
C SER A 40 -24.37 -24.02 42.02
N VAL A 41 -24.98 -23.40 41.00
CA VAL A 41 -26.10 -24.00 40.27
C VAL A 41 -25.65 -25.24 39.51
N ALA A 42 -24.52 -25.24 38.82
CA ALA A 42 -23.99 -26.39 38.09
C ALA A 42 -23.64 -27.57 39.03
N ILE A 43 -23.00 -27.30 40.18
CA ILE A 43 -22.70 -28.30 41.19
C ILE A 43 -23.98 -28.84 41.85
N SER A 44 -24.94 -27.96 42.16
CA SER A 44 -26.25 -28.35 42.68
C SER A 44 -27.01 -29.20 41.66
N HIS A 45 -26.98 -28.82 40.38
CA HIS A 45 -27.63 -29.52 39.29
C HIS A 45 -26.99 -30.89 39.06
N GLY A 46 -25.66 -31.00 39.12
CA GLY A 46 -24.94 -32.28 39.05
C GLY A 46 -25.31 -33.23 40.20
N ARG A 47 -25.49 -32.71 41.41
CA ARG A 47 -25.98 -33.50 42.57
C ARG A 47 -27.43 -33.94 42.40
N SER A 48 -28.31 -33.06 41.94
CA SER A 48 -29.72 -33.39 41.66
C SER A 48 -29.86 -34.39 40.51
N LEU A 49 -29.06 -34.26 39.45
CA LEU A 49 -28.99 -35.20 38.33
C LEU A 49 -28.47 -36.56 38.77
N ARG A 50 -27.49 -36.61 39.68
CA ARG A 50 -27.01 -37.87 40.26
C ARG A 50 -28.09 -38.58 41.09
N MET A 51 -28.87 -37.82 41.86
CA MET A 51 -29.98 -38.35 42.66
C MET A 51 -31.11 -38.87 41.75
N LEU A 52 -31.49 -38.10 40.73
CA LEU A 52 -32.46 -38.50 39.73
C LEU A 52 -32.00 -39.72 38.96
N SER A 53 -30.73 -39.76 38.52
CA SER A 53 -30.20 -40.94 37.85
C SER A 53 -30.35 -42.16 38.75
N MET A 54 -29.92 -42.08 40.02
CA MET A 54 -30.02 -43.20 40.97
C MET A 54 -31.47 -43.71 41.16
N LEU A 55 -32.47 -42.82 41.18
CA LEU A 55 -33.88 -43.23 41.27
C LEU A 55 -34.33 -44.00 40.02
N PHE A 56 -34.00 -43.51 38.81
CA PHE A 56 -34.32 -44.21 37.56
C PHE A 56 -33.53 -45.53 37.41
N PHE A 57 -32.32 -45.61 37.96
CA PHE A 57 -31.56 -46.85 38.09
C PHE A 57 -32.29 -47.89 38.95
N THR A 58 -32.88 -47.48 40.08
CA THR A 58 -33.65 -48.38 40.94
C THR A 58 -34.99 -48.83 40.33
N GLN A 59 -35.55 -48.07 39.39
CA GLN A 59 -36.79 -48.41 38.67
C GLN A 59 -36.57 -49.22 37.37
N GLY A 60 -35.33 -49.52 36.99
CA GLY A 60 -35.04 -50.30 35.78
C GLY A 60 -35.20 -49.56 34.45
N SER A 61 -35.44 -48.25 34.44
CA SER A 61 -35.66 -47.43 33.22
C SER A 61 -34.45 -46.56 32.84
N ARG A 62 -33.24 -47.09 33.04
CA ARG A 62 -31.97 -46.38 32.84
C ARG A 62 -31.78 -45.83 31.42
N GLU A 63 -31.93 -46.69 30.41
CA GLU A 63 -31.69 -46.31 29.01
C GLU A 63 -32.65 -45.22 28.51
N GLN A 64 -33.90 -45.24 28.97
CA GLN A 64 -34.90 -44.24 28.60
C GLN A 64 -34.53 -42.85 29.14
N PHE A 65 -34.06 -42.78 30.39
CA PHE A 65 -33.62 -41.52 31.00
C PHE A 65 -32.33 -41.00 30.35
N GLU A 66 -31.35 -41.87 30.09
CA GLU A 66 -30.12 -41.50 29.37
C GLU A 66 -30.43 -40.91 27.99
N ASN A 67 -31.27 -41.58 27.20
CA ASN A 67 -31.68 -41.10 25.88
C ASN A 67 -32.48 -39.80 25.95
N TYR A 68 -33.39 -39.67 26.92
CA TYR A 68 -34.14 -38.43 27.13
C TYR A 68 -33.21 -37.26 27.47
N TYR A 69 -32.33 -37.44 28.46
CA TYR A 69 -31.38 -36.41 28.89
C TYR A 69 -30.47 -35.98 27.72
N ARG A 70 -29.86 -36.94 27.02
CA ARG A 70 -28.95 -36.67 25.89
C ARG A 70 -29.64 -35.92 24.76
N ASN A 71 -30.89 -36.28 24.44
CA ASN A 71 -31.68 -35.61 23.40
C ASN A 71 -32.08 -34.18 23.80
N GLN A 72 -32.47 -33.96 25.05
CA GLN A 72 -32.80 -32.61 25.52
C GLN A 72 -31.58 -31.70 25.56
N ARG A 73 -30.43 -32.19 26.02
CA ARG A 73 -29.19 -31.42 26.04
C ARG A 73 -28.70 -31.06 24.63
N ARG A 74 -28.80 -31.96 23.64
CA ARG A 74 -28.51 -31.62 22.23
C ARG A 74 -29.43 -30.50 21.70
N LYS A 75 -30.74 -30.53 22.03
CA LYS A 75 -31.69 -29.48 21.63
C LYS A 75 -31.34 -28.14 22.30
N GLN A 76 -31.02 -28.15 23.59
CA GLN A 76 -30.61 -26.96 24.32
C GLN A 76 -29.32 -26.36 23.77
N ALA A 77 -28.29 -27.19 23.52
CA ALA A 77 -27.04 -26.73 22.91
C ALA A 77 -27.28 -26.03 21.57
N ARG A 78 -28.16 -26.57 20.71
CA ARG A 78 -28.51 -25.93 19.43
C ARG A 78 -29.19 -24.57 19.56
N LEU A 79 -29.95 -24.34 20.63
CA LEU A 79 -30.64 -23.07 20.88
C LEU A 79 -29.71 -22.03 21.50
N VAL A 80 -28.89 -22.45 22.46
CA VAL A 80 -27.97 -21.57 23.19
C VAL A 80 -26.82 -21.07 22.30
N LEU A 81 -26.39 -21.88 21.33
CA LEU A 81 -25.29 -21.53 20.42
C LEU A 81 -25.72 -20.69 19.21
N GLN A 82 -26.96 -20.19 19.18
CA GLN A 82 -27.40 -19.27 18.13
C GLN A 82 -26.81 -17.87 18.37
N PRO A 83 -26.04 -17.30 17.43
CA PRO A 83 -25.49 -15.97 17.59
C PRO A 83 -26.61 -14.92 17.56
N HIS A 84 -26.42 -13.84 18.32
CA HIS A 84 -27.30 -12.67 18.23
C HIS A 84 -26.99 -11.90 16.93
N SER A 85 -28.01 -11.29 16.31
CA SER A 85 -27.85 -10.58 15.03
C SER A 85 -26.76 -9.50 15.04
N ASN A 86 -26.62 -8.79 16.16
CA ASN A 86 -25.67 -7.70 16.37
C ASN A 86 -24.35 -8.14 17.04
N MET A 87 -24.03 -9.44 17.07
CA MET A 87 -22.81 -9.95 17.71
C MET A 87 -21.53 -9.33 17.13
N HIS A 88 -21.53 -9.05 15.83
CA HIS A 88 -20.38 -8.54 15.07
C HIS A 88 -20.08 -7.05 15.28
N GLU A 89 -20.96 -6.31 15.97
CA GLU A 89 -20.81 -4.86 16.14
C GLU A 89 -19.88 -4.49 17.30
N THR A 90 -19.77 -5.34 18.33
CA THR A 90 -19.04 -5.02 19.57
C THR A 90 -18.35 -6.23 20.17
N LEU A 91 -17.22 -5.98 20.86
CA LEU A 91 -16.51 -7.01 21.62
C LEU A 91 -17.41 -7.69 22.67
N GLU A 92 -18.28 -6.92 23.32
CA GLU A 92 -19.22 -7.44 24.32
C GLU A 92 -20.23 -8.42 23.71
N GLY A 93 -20.62 -8.22 22.44
CA GLY A 93 -21.43 -9.17 21.68
C GLY A 93 -20.74 -10.52 21.58
N TYR A 94 -19.48 -10.55 21.18
CA TYR A 94 -18.66 -11.76 21.15
C TYR A 94 -18.47 -12.37 22.53
N ARG A 95 -18.14 -11.58 23.56
CA ARG A 95 -17.98 -12.09 24.94
C ARG A 95 -19.24 -12.79 25.44
N ARG A 96 -20.41 -12.20 25.21
CA ARG A 96 -21.70 -12.82 25.58
C ARG A 96 -21.93 -14.13 24.85
N TYR A 97 -21.58 -14.20 23.57
CA TYR A 97 -21.68 -15.43 22.80
C TYR A 97 -20.72 -16.51 23.32
N PHE A 98 -19.44 -16.19 23.52
CA PHE A 98 -18.46 -17.13 24.08
C PHE A 98 -18.83 -17.61 25.49
N ASN A 99 -19.39 -16.73 26.32
CA ASN A 99 -19.92 -17.09 27.64
C ASN A 99 -21.11 -18.05 27.59
N GLN A 100 -21.78 -18.22 26.45
CA GLN A 100 -22.83 -19.23 26.28
C GLN A 100 -22.23 -20.62 25.97
N ILE A 101 -20.96 -20.69 25.57
CA ILE A 101 -20.21 -21.92 25.23
C ILE A 101 -19.59 -22.54 26.50
N VAL A 102 -20.37 -22.67 27.59
CA VAL A 102 -19.86 -23.25 28.85
C VAL A 102 -20.08 -24.76 28.87
N PHE A 103 -19.10 -25.49 28.34
CA PHE A 103 -19.03 -26.97 28.37
C PHE A 103 -18.51 -27.56 29.68
N VAL A 104 -17.98 -26.72 30.58
CA VAL A 104 -17.46 -27.12 31.91
C VAL A 104 -18.52 -27.86 32.74
N VAL A 105 -19.81 -27.60 32.50
CA VAL A 105 -20.91 -28.30 33.15
C VAL A 105 -20.98 -29.78 32.73
N GLU A 106 -20.75 -30.10 31.45
CA GLU A 106 -20.82 -31.49 30.96
C GLU A 106 -19.59 -32.30 31.39
N ASP A 107 -18.42 -31.69 31.42
CA ASP A 107 -17.20 -32.29 31.99
C ASP A 107 -17.38 -32.58 33.50
N HIS A 108 -17.96 -31.61 34.24
CA HIS A 108 -18.31 -31.82 35.63
C HIS A 108 -19.33 -32.95 35.82
N ILE A 109 -20.35 -33.06 34.95
CA ILE A 109 -21.34 -34.14 35.00
C ILE A 109 -20.70 -35.49 34.67
N LEU A 110 -19.79 -35.56 33.70
CA LEU A 110 -19.00 -36.75 33.37
C LEU A 110 -18.22 -37.26 34.59
N HIS A 111 -17.60 -36.36 35.34
CA HIS A 111 -16.82 -36.72 36.54
C HIS A 111 -17.67 -36.98 37.80
N THR A 112 -18.93 -36.53 37.82
CA THR A 112 -19.79 -36.59 39.02
C THR A 112 -20.90 -37.64 38.95
N THR A 113 -21.33 -38.04 37.74
CA THR A 113 -22.41 -39.01 37.53
C THR A 113 -21.88 -40.36 37.04
N GLN A 114 -22.31 -41.46 37.66
CA GLN A 114 -21.91 -42.81 37.24
C GLN A 114 -22.74 -43.26 36.03
N GLY A 115 -22.20 -43.06 34.83
CA GLY A 115 -22.69 -43.68 33.60
C GLY A 115 -23.83 -42.97 32.86
N LEU A 116 -24.29 -41.80 33.31
CA LEU A 116 -25.30 -40.99 32.60
C LEU A 116 -24.74 -40.42 31.28
N VAL A 117 -23.50 -39.96 31.35
CA VAL A 117 -22.74 -39.40 30.25
C VAL A 117 -21.43 -40.18 30.12
N ASN A 118 -21.05 -40.51 28.89
CA ASN A 118 -19.76 -41.13 28.58
C ASN A 118 -18.89 -40.13 27.80
N ARG A 119 -17.59 -40.41 27.73
CA ARG A 119 -16.62 -39.53 27.05
C ARG A 119 -16.99 -39.29 25.58
N ALA A 120 -17.42 -40.33 24.87
CA ALA A 120 -17.85 -40.25 23.48
C ALA A 120 -19.06 -39.29 23.27
N TYR A 121 -20.01 -39.24 24.19
CA TYR A 121 -21.14 -38.30 24.10
C TYR A 121 -20.69 -36.85 24.30
N VAL A 122 -19.77 -36.60 25.25
CA VAL A 122 -19.25 -35.25 25.47
C VAL A 122 -18.45 -34.79 24.25
N GLU A 123 -17.66 -35.68 23.64
CA GLU A 123 -16.94 -35.42 22.39
C GLU A 123 -17.91 -35.10 21.23
N GLU A 124 -18.98 -35.88 21.03
CA GLU A 124 -19.99 -35.62 19.99
C GLU A 124 -20.73 -34.29 20.22
N LEU A 125 -21.08 -33.97 21.47
CA LEU A 125 -21.73 -32.71 21.82
C LEU A 125 -20.79 -31.52 21.61
N TRP A 126 -19.49 -31.70 21.90
CA TRP A 126 -18.45 -30.72 21.65
C TRP A 126 -18.27 -30.47 20.14
N GLU A 127 -18.17 -31.52 19.32
CA GLU A 127 -18.06 -31.36 17.86
C GLU A 127 -19.27 -30.61 17.27
N LEU A 128 -20.48 -30.89 17.74
CA LEU A 128 -21.68 -30.15 17.35
C LEU A 128 -21.58 -28.68 17.75
N ALA A 129 -21.06 -28.38 18.94
CA ALA A 129 -20.96 -27.01 19.42
C ALA A 129 -19.85 -26.22 18.74
N LEU A 130 -18.68 -26.84 18.57
CA LEU A 130 -17.54 -26.27 17.87
C LEU A 130 -17.92 -25.96 16.42
N SER A 131 -18.52 -26.90 15.69
CA SER A 131 -18.97 -26.66 14.32
C SER A 131 -19.95 -25.49 14.19
N LYS A 132 -20.88 -25.33 15.15
CA LYS A 132 -21.79 -24.17 15.20
C LYS A 132 -21.08 -22.87 15.55
N THR A 133 -20.12 -22.92 16.46
CA THR A 133 -19.31 -21.77 16.87
C THR A 133 -18.45 -21.27 15.72
N ILE A 134 -17.74 -22.17 15.03
CA ILE A 134 -16.94 -21.83 13.83
C ILE A 134 -17.83 -21.22 12.74
N ALA A 135 -19.00 -21.81 12.47
CA ALA A 135 -19.94 -21.26 11.50
C ALA A 135 -20.39 -19.84 11.88
N ALA A 136 -20.75 -19.60 13.15
CA ALA A 136 -21.14 -18.28 13.64
C ALA A 136 -19.97 -17.28 13.56
N LEU A 137 -18.77 -17.67 13.98
CA LEU A 137 -17.57 -16.84 13.91
C LEU A 137 -17.25 -16.46 12.48
N ARG A 138 -17.25 -17.41 11.55
CA ARG A 138 -16.99 -17.15 10.13
C ARG A 138 -17.99 -16.18 9.50
N THR A 139 -19.27 -16.33 9.80
CA THR A 139 -20.30 -15.39 9.32
C THR A 139 -20.10 -14.00 9.91
N HIS A 140 -19.97 -13.88 11.23
CA HIS A 140 -19.92 -12.59 11.89
C HIS A 140 -18.57 -11.87 11.76
N SER A 141 -17.46 -12.61 11.70
CA SER A 141 -16.14 -12.02 11.46
C SER A 141 -16.11 -11.36 10.08
N SER A 142 -16.73 -11.95 9.05
CA SER A 142 -16.72 -11.42 7.67
C SER A 142 -17.27 -9.99 7.52
N TYR A 143 -18.14 -9.56 8.45
CA TYR A 143 -18.70 -8.21 8.48
C TYR A 143 -17.82 -7.20 9.23
N CYS A 144 -16.80 -7.66 9.96
CA CYS A 144 -15.87 -6.79 10.67
C CYS A 144 -15.02 -6.01 9.68
N THR A 145 -14.98 -4.69 9.87
CA THR A 145 -14.15 -3.75 9.08
C THR A 145 -13.17 -2.97 9.95
N ASP A 146 -13.26 -3.12 11.28
CA ASP A 146 -12.38 -2.50 12.26
C ASP A 146 -11.22 -3.45 12.60
N PRO A 147 -9.95 -3.07 12.35
CA PRO A 147 -8.79 -3.86 12.74
C PRO A 147 -8.76 -4.21 14.23
N ASP A 148 -9.12 -3.27 15.11
CA ASP A 148 -8.98 -3.46 16.56
C ASP A 148 -10.01 -4.48 17.07
N LEU A 149 -11.23 -4.45 16.55
CA LEU A 149 -12.26 -5.46 16.86
C LEU A 149 -11.85 -6.87 16.43
N VAL A 150 -11.19 -7.01 15.27
CA VAL A 150 -10.69 -8.31 14.79
C VAL A 150 -9.59 -8.85 15.70
N LEU A 151 -8.70 -7.99 16.20
CA LEU A 151 -7.67 -8.37 17.17
C LEU A 151 -8.27 -8.77 18.51
N ASP A 152 -9.23 -8.00 19.02
CA ASP A 152 -9.91 -8.33 20.27
C ASP A 152 -10.67 -9.67 20.15
N LEU A 153 -11.31 -9.92 19.00
CA LEU A 153 -11.93 -11.20 18.70
C LEU A 153 -10.91 -12.34 18.66
N LYS A 154 -9.76 -12.14 18.01
CA LYS A 154 -8.66 -13.13 18.00
C LYS A 154 -8.24 -13.47 19.42
N ASN A 155 -8.03 -12.47 20.28
CA ASN A 155 -7.60 -12.68 21.65
C ASN A 155 -8.65 -13.43 22.49
N LEU A 156 -9.95 -13.20 22.23
CA LEU A 156 -11.02 -14.01 22.84
C LEU A 156 -11.00 -15.47 22.37
N ILE A 157 -10.72 -15.71 21.09
CA ILE A 157 -10.62 -17.08 20.54
C ILE A 157 -9.41 -17.80 21.13
N VAL A 158 -8.26 -17.15 21.25
CA VAL A 158 -7.06 -17.71 21.92
C VAL A 158 -7.39 -18.10 23.36
N LEU A 159 -7.99 -17.19 24.13
CA LEU A 159 -8.37 -17.47 25.52
C LEU A 159 -9.35 -18.64 25.62
N LEU A 160 -10.33 -18.72 24.71
CA LEU A 160 -11.24 -19.86 24.66
C LEU A 160 -10.47 -21.17 24.35
N ALA A 161 -9.58 -21.15 23.36
CA ALA A 161 -8.81 -22.31 22.96
C ALA A 161 -7.93 -22.82 24.12
N ASP A 162 -7.18 -21.93 24.78
CA ASP A 162 -6.33 -22.29 25.93
C ASP A 162 -7.15 -22.88 27.08
N THR A 163 -8.30 -22.25 27.37
CA THR A 163 -9.21 -22.71 28.42
C THR A 163 -9.69 -24.13 28.12
N LEU A 164 -10.18 -24.39 26.91
CA LEU A 164 -10.71 -25.68 26.50
C LEU A 164 -9.64 -26.76 26.39
N GLN A 165 -8.45 -26.40 25.91
CA GLN A 165 -7.30 -27.30 25.87
C GLN A 165 -6.91 -27.74 27.29
N GLY A 166 -7.02 -26.84 28.29
CA GLY A 166 -6.83 -27.16 29.70
C GLY A 166 -7.78 -28.22 30.25
N PHE A 167 -8.99 -28.37 29.68
CA PHE A 167 -9.94 -29.45 29.99
C PHE A 167 -9.75 -30.71 29.13
N GLY A 168 -8.80 -30.70 28.19
CA GLY A 168 -8.52 -31.82 27.30
C GLY A 168 -9.45 -31.91 26.07
N PHE A 169 -10.15 -30.83 25.71
CA PHE A 169 -10.93 -30.78 24.47
C PHE A 169 -10.05 -30.47 23.24
N PRO A 170 -10.36 -31.04 22.06
CA PRO A 170 -9.67 -30.69 20.83
C PRO A 170 -10.07 -29.29 20.36
N VAL A 171 -9.07 -28.45 20.06
CA VAL A 171 -9.24 -27.03 19.71
C VAL A 171 -8.67 -26.66 18.34
N SER A 172 -8.24 -27.64 17.53
CA SER A 172 -7.61 -27.39 16.22
C SER A 172 -8.44 -26.49 15.30
N GLN A 173 -9.76 -26.68 15.24
CA GLN A 173 -10.65 -25.87 14.38
C GLN A 173 -10.71 -24.39 14.82
N LEU A 174 -10.44 -24.07 16.08
CA LEU A 174 -10.34 -22.68 16.55
C LEU A 174 -9.07 -22.01 16.00
N PHE A 175 -7.96 -22.75 15.93
CA PHE A 175 -6.73 -22.27 15.30
C PHE A 175 -6.91 -22.09 13.78
N ASP A 176 -7.57 -23.03 13.10
CA ASP A 176 -7.90 -22.89 11.68
C ASP A 176 -8.73 -21.62 11.41
N MET A 177 -9.73 -21.33 12.26
CA MET A 177 -10.53 -20.11 12.17
C MET A 177 -9.69 -18.83 12.38
N MET A 178 -8.72 -18.85 13.30
CA MET A 178 -7.80 -17.72 13.47
C MET A 178 -6.89 -17.51 12.25
N PHE A 179 -6.51 -18.57 11.54
CA PHE A 179 -5.80 -18.43 10.27
C PHE A 179 -6.69 -17.88 9.15
N GLU A 180 -7.97 -18.25 9.09
CA GLU A 180 -8.91 -17.63 8.13
C GLU A 180 -9.10 -16.12 8.42
N MET A 181 -9.26 -15.75 9.70
CA MET A 181 -9.41 -14.35 10.09
C MET A 181 -8.18 -13.48 9.78
N ARG A 182 -6.99 -14.10 9.70
CA ARG A 182 -5.73 -13.41 9.36
C ARG A 182 -5.77 -12.80 7.97
N GLU A 183 -6.28 -13.55 6.98
CA GLU A 183 -6.39 -13.05 5.60
C GLU A 183 -7.34 -11.86 5.54
N GLN A 184 -8.47 -11.98 6.23
CA GLN A 184 -9.44 -10.89 6.34
C GLN A 184 -8.81 -9.65 7.01
N TYR A 185 -8.11 -9.82 8.13
CA TYR A 185 -7.40 -8.75 8.82
C TYR A 185 -6.40 -8.06 7.89
N GLY A 186 -5.61 -8.84 7.13
CA GLY A 186 -4.68 -8.31 6.13
C GLY A 186 -5.37 -7.42 5.09
N GLU A 187 -6.51 -7.83 4.55
CA GLU A 187 -7.30 -7.03 3.60
C GLU A 187 -7.87 -5.75 4.22
N ILE A 188 -8.31 -5.79 5.48
CA ILE A 188 -8.76 -4.60 6.21
C ILE A 188 -7.60 -3.61 6.39
N LEU A 189 -6.42 -4.09 6.79
CA LEU A 189 -5.22 -3.25 6.90
C LEU A 189 -4.87 -2.62 5.54
N LEU A 190 -4.84 -3.39 4.45
CA LEU A 190 -4.50 -2.84 3.14
C LEU A 190 -5.48 -1.74 2.70
N LYS A 191 -6.78 -1.86 3.01
CA LYS A 191 -7.77 -0.80 2.78
C LYS A 191 -7.50 0.44 3.63
N LYS A 192 -7.23 0.27 4.93
CA LYS A 192 -6.92 1.39 5.85
C LYS A 192 -5.66 2.15 5.40
N TRP A 193 -4.60 1.43 5.00
CA TRP A 193 -3.36 2.06 4.53
C TRP A 193 -3.49 2.65 3.13
N ASN A 194 -4.38 2.14 2.27
CA ASN A 194 -4.70 2.81 1.01
C ASN A 194 -5.21 4.24 1.25
N LEU A 195 -6.11 4.41 2.22
CA LEU A 195 -6.64 5.72 2.59
C LEU A 195 -5.54 6.60 3.21
N ALA A 196 -4.72 6.06 4.11
CA ALA A 196 -3.62 6.79 4.71
C ALA A 196 -2.61 7.29 3.66
N PHE A 197 -2.19 6.42 2.73
CA PHE A 197 -1.28 6.82 1.65
C PHE A 197 -1.88 7.86 0.70
N ARG A 198 -3.17 7.74 0.37
CA ARG A 198 -3.86 8.77 -0.43
C ARG A 198 -3.91 10.12 0.29
N GLN A 199 -4.19 10.10 1.59
CA GLN A 199 -4.20 11.32 2.39
C GLN A 199 -2.82 12.00 2.41
N VAL A 200 -1.74 11.22 2.58
CA VAL A 200 -0.37 11.74 2.53
C VAL A 200 -0.07 12.34 1.14
N LEU A 201 -0.44 11.66 0.06
CA LEU A 201 -0.25 12.15 -1.32
C LEU A 201 -1.03 13.44 -1.62
N ASP A 202 -2.27 13.54 -1.15
CA ASP A 202 -3.11 14.71 -1.41
C ASP A 202 -2.70 15.93 -0.56
N GLN A 203 -1.98 15.72 0.55
CA GLN A 203 -1.44 16.78 1.41
C GLN A 203 -0.01 17.21 1.02
N ASP A 204 0.72 16.37 0.30
CA ASP A 204 2.10 16.67 -0.09
C ASP A 204 2.16 17.82 -1.11
N ASN A 205 3.18 18.65 -0.98
CA ASN A 205 3.43 19.79 -1.87
C ASN A 205 4.44 19.48 -2.98
N PHE A 206 4.95 18.24 -3.04
CA PHE A 206 5.95 17.77 -4.00
C PHE A 206 7.12 18.76 -4.20
N SER A 207 7.63 19.30 -3.10
CA SER A 207 8.79 20.19 -3.10
C SER A 207 9.90 19.72 -2.16
N PRO A 208 11.18 20.00 -2.49
CA PRO A 208 12.31 19.72 -1.59
C PRO A 208 12.14 20.40 -0.22
N ILE A 209 12.34 19.67 0.87
CA ILE A 209 12.16 20.20 2.24
C ILE A 209 13.32 21.15 2.60
N PRO A 210 13.05 22.44 2.87
CA PRO A 210 14.06 23.35 3.42
C PRO A 210 14.28 23.07 4.91
N VAL A 211 15.54 23.03 5.32
CA VAL A 211 15.94 22.77 6.70
C VAL A 211 16.81 23.92 7.18
N ALA A 212 16.31 24.70 8.14
CA ALA A 212 16.99 25.91 8.59
C ALA A 212 18.02 25.64 9.70
N THR A 213 17.81 24.58 10.48
CA THR A 213 18.61 24.28 11.68
C THR A 213 19.08 22.83 11.73
N GLU A 214 20.15 22.59 12.49
CA GLU A 214 20.68 21.25 12.77
C GLU A 214 19.65 20.41 13.55
N GLU A 215 18.86 21.03 14.42
CA GLU A 215 17.81 20.37 15.17
C GLU A 215 16.70 19.83 14.25
N GLU A 216 16.23 20.62 13.29
CA GLU A 216 15.26 20.18 12.27
C GLU A 216 15.84 19.05 11.42
N TYR A 217 17.11 19.14 11.03
CA TYR A 217 17.79 18.09 10.27
C TYR A 217 17.83 16.75 11.02
N ARG A 218 18.11 16.80 12.32
CA ARG A 218 18.10 15.61 13.20
C ARG A 218 16.71 15.01 13.36
N GLN A 219 15.67 15.84 13.39
CA GLN A 219 14.29 15.33 13.44
C GLN A 219 13.97 14.51 12.19
N PHE A 220 14.28 15.01 10.99
CA PHE A 220 14.03 14.27 9.75
C PHE A 220 14.88 12.99 9.65
N THR A 221 16.17 13.07 9.96
CA THR A 221 17.07 11.89 9.91
C THR A 221 16.73 10.83 10.97
N SER A 222 16.04 11.20 12.06
CA SER A 222 15.50 10.24 13.03
C SER A 222 14.25 9.50 12.52
N GLN A 223 13.45 10.14 11.67
CA GLN A 223 12.23 9.56 11.11
C GLN A 223 12.49 8.73 9.85
N PHE A 224 13.46 9.16 9.04
CA PHE A 224 13.82 8.54 7.77
C PHE A 224 15.34 8.36 7.67
N PRO A 225 15.82 7.13 7.40
CA PRO A 225 17.25 6.86 7.29
C PRO A 225 17.81 7.45 6.00
N PHE A 226 18.36 8.66 6.10
CA PHE A 226 18.98 9.38 4.99
C PHE A 226 20.44 9.71 5.31
N GLN A 227 21.33 9.46 4.35
CA GLN A 227 22.75 9.76 4.44
C GLN A 227 23.21 10.38 3.13
N ASP A 228 23.70 11.62 3.18
CA ASP A 228 24.30 12.31 2.04
C ASP A 228 25.57 13.04 2.50
N PRO A 229 26.76 12.45 2.25
CA PRO A 229 28.03 13.02 2.68
C PRO A 229 28.34 14.41 2.11
N GLU A 230 27.76 14.76 0.95
CA GLU A 230 27.96 16.08 0.34
C GLU A 230 27.04 17.11 0.98
N LEU A 231 25.79 16.75 1.25
CA LEU A 231 24.84 17.61 1.98
C LEU A 231 25.28 17.86 3.43
N ASP A 232 25.93 16.88 4.06
CA ASP A 232 26.43 17.00 5.44
C ASP A 232 27.47 18.09 5.59
N LYS A 233 28.32 18.29 4.57
CA LYS A 233 29.40 19.30 4.56
C LYS A 233 28.89 20.74 4.37
N LEU A 234 27.66 20.92 3.87
CA LEU A 234 27.12 22.25 3.59
C LEU A 234 26.69 22.97 4.88
N PRO A 235 26.83 24.30 4.97
CA PRO A 235 26.25 25.07 6.07
C PRO A 235 24.72 25.17 5.94
N PHE A 236 24.05 25.42 7.06
CA PHE A 236 22.61 25.71 7.06
C PHE A 236 22.32 27.10 6.46
N PRO A 237 21.17 27.31 5.79
CA PRO A 237 20.06 26.36 5.58
C PRO A 237 20.36 25.32 4.48
N LYS A 238 19.98 24.06 4.74
CA LYS A 238 20.09 22.93 3.81
C LYS A 238 18.76 22.67 3.11
N LYS A 239 18.78 21.93 1.99
CA LYS A 239 17.56 21.44 1.34
C LYS A 239 17.67 19.94 1.16
N LEU A 240 16.74 19.19 1.72
CA LEU A 240 16.62 17.75 1.47
C LEU A 240 16.07 17.54 0.06
N PRO A 241 16.55 16.55 -0.70
CA PRO A 241 16.16 16.38 -2.10
C PRO A 241 14.74 15.83 -2.28
N PHE A 242 14.12 15.31 -1.21
CA PHE A 242 12.79 14.71 -1.22
C PHE A 242 11.75 15.61 -0.53
N SER A 243 10.46 15.36 -0.82
CA SER A 243 9.32 16.01 -0.13
C SER A 243 8.90 15.25 1.12
N GLU A 244 7.98 15.83 1.91
CA GLU A 244 7.47 15.22 3.16
C GLU A 244 6.78 13.86 2.93
N PHE A 245 6.31 13.61 1.71
CA PHE A 245 5.84 12.29 1.28
C PHE A 245 6.79 11.14 1.69
N VAL A 246 8.11 11.29 1.51
CA VAL A 246 9.07 10.20 1.76
C VAL A 246 9.12 9.77 3.23
N PRO A 247 9.45 10.66 4.20
CA PRO A 247 9.46 10.28 5.61
C PRO A 247 8.09 9.83 6.12
N GLN A 248 7.00 10.46 5.66
CA GLN A 248 5.64 10.08 6.07
C GLN A 248 5.28 8.66 5.58
N ILE A 249 5.54 8.33 4.31
CA ILE A 249 5.30 6.97 3.80
C ILE A 249 6.18 5.95 4.51
N TYR A 250 7.46 6.25 4.74
CA TYR A 250 8.35 5.34 5.46
C TYR A 250 7.85 5.05 6.88
N SER A 251 7.39 6.08 7.60
CA SER A 251 6.74 5.92 8.91
C SER A 251 5.50 5.03 8.82
N GLN A 252 4.61 5.27 7.84
CA GLN A 252 3.40 4.46 7.65
C GLN A 252 3.71 3.00 7.29
N LEU A 253 4.80 2.73 6.57
CA LEU A 253 5.28 1.36 6.32
C LEU A 253 5.69 0.65 7.62
N LYS A 254 6.39 1.34 8.52
CA LYS A 254 6.74 0.80 9.84
C LYS A 254 5.50 0.54 10.70
N GLU A 255 4.55 1.46 10.72
CA GLU A 255 3.27 1.29 11.43
C GLU A 255 2.47 0.10 10.90
N PHE A 256 2.50 -0.15 9.59
CA PHE A 256 1.89 -1.36 9.01
C PHE A 256 2.55 -2.64 9.52
N VAL A 257 3.89 -2.68 9.56
CA VAL A 257 4.64 -3.82 10.08
C VAL A 257 4.28 -4.09 11.54
N TYR A 258 4.18 -3.06 12.39
CA TYR A 258 3.70 -3.20 13.76
C TYR A 258 2.26 -3.73 13.83
N ALA A 259 1.36 -3.23 12.98
CA ALA A 259 -0.02 -3.69 12.94
C ALA A 259 -0.14 -5.16 12.50
N CYS A 260 0.74 -5.63 11.60
CA CYS A 260 0.84 -7.05 11.27
C CYS A 260 1.36 -7.88 12.45
N LEU A 261 2.42 -7.45 13.12
CA LEU A 261 2.99 -8.13 14.28
C LEU A 261 1.99 -8.36 15.40
N LYS A 262 1.17 -7.35 15.71
CA LYS A 262 0.13 -7.40 16.74
C LYS A 262 -0.86 -8.55 16.53
N TYR A 263 -1.09 -8.98 15.28
CA TYR A 263 -1.92 -10.13 14.98
C TYR A 263 -1.27 -11.47 15.38
N TYR A 264 0.06 -11.59 15.28
CA TYR A 264 0.77 -12.84 15.53
C TYR A 264 1.19 -13.04 16.99
N GLU A 265 0.99 -12.04 17.83
CA GLU A 265 1.10 -12.18 19.29
C GLU A 265 0.21 -13.34 19.77
N ASP A 266 0.74 -14.19 20.64
CA ASP A 266 0.04 -15.32 21.29
C ASP A 266 -0.44 -16.47 20.35
N LEU A 267 0.03 -16.52 19.09
CA LEU A 267 -0.31 -17.62 18.16
C LEU A 267 0.69 -18.79 18.17
N HIS A 268 1.67 -18.80 19.08
CA HIS A 268 2.72 -19.82 19.21
C HIS A 268 3.50 -20.15 17.92
N LEU A 269 3.58 -19.20 16.99
CA LEU A 269 4.38 -19.34 15.76
C LEU A 269 5.86 -19.12 16.04
N SER A 270 6.71 -19.74 15.21
CA SER A 270 8.15 -19.47 15.25
C SER A 270 8.46 -18.06 14.74
N SER A 271 9.52 -17.44 15.25
CA SER A 271 10.00 -16.13 14.77
C SER A 271 10.22 -16.10 13.25
N THR A 272 10.69 -17.21 12.68
CA THR A 272 10.91 -17.36 11.24
C THR A 272 9.62 -17.36 10.42
N GLU A 273 8.55 -17.98 10.93
CA GLU A 273 7.24 -17.95 10.26
C GLU A 273 6.63 -16.55 10.32
N ILE A 274 6.75 -15.87 11.47
CA ILE A 274 6.27 -14.49 11.65
C ILE A 274 7.00 -13.55 10.69
N ASP A 275 8.33 -13.67 10.57
CA ASP A 275 9.16 -12.88 9.68
C ASP A 275 8.77 -13.04 8.19
N ASP A 276 8.66 -14.28 7.70
CA ASP A 276 8.27 -14.55 6.31
C ASP A 276 6.88 -13.98 5.99
N VAL A 277 5.95 -14.11 6.93
CA VAL A 277 4.60 -13.61 6.79
C VAL A 277 4.55 -12.08 6.74
N ILE A 278 5.28 -11.39 7.62
CA ILE A 278 5.35 -9.91 7.63
C ILE A 278 5.97 -9.41 6.33
N ARG A 279 7.02 -10.06 5.84
CA ARG A 279 7.66 -9.71 4.56
C ARG A 279 6.69 -9.86 3.41
N LYS A 280 5.93 -10.96 3.34
CA LYS A 280 4.88 -11.17 2.33
C LYS A 280 3.77 -10.11 2.40
N SER A 281 3.27 -9.79 3.60
CA SER A 281 2.25 -8.75 3.79
C SER A 281 2.77 -7.35 3.41
N THR A 282 4.01 -7.04 3.77
CA THR A 282 4.68 -5.77 3.40
C THR A 282 4.86 -5.67 1.89
N ASN A 283 5.24 -6.77 1.23
CA ASN A 283 5.31 -6.84 -0.22
C ASN A 283 3.96 -6.58 -0.89
N LEU A 284 2.87 -7.12 -0.34
CA LEU A 284 1.53 -6.84 -0.84
C LEU A 284 1.14 -5.37 -0.65
N LEU A 285 1.51 -4.76 0.47
CA LEU A 285 1.31 -3.32 0.70
C LEU A 285 2.06 -2.48 -0.35
N LEU A 286 3.34 -2.77 -0.59
CA LEU A 286 4.16 -2.05 -1.56
C LEU A 286 3.63 -2.22 -3.00
N THR A 287 3.55 -3.47 -3.46
CA THR A 287 3.25 -3.80 -4.87
C THR A 287 1.80 -3.49 -5.26
N ARG A 288 0.84 -3.70 -4.35
CA ARG A 288 -0.59 -3.51 -4.65
C ARG A 288 -1.10 -2.16 -4.19
N THR A 289 -0.78 -1.75 -2.97
CA THR A 289 -1.43 -0.58 -2.36
C THR A 289 -0.69 0.71 -2.67
N LEU A 290 0.61 0.77 -2.36
CA LEU A 290 1.42 1.96 -2.60
C LEU A 290 1.60 2.23 -4.11
N SER A 291 1.85 1.19 -4.91
CA SER A 291 1.92 1.30 -6.38
C SER A 291 0.67 1.95 -6.97
N ASN A 292 -0.53 1.47 -6.57
CA ASN A 292 -1.79 2.06 -7.02
C ASN A 292 -1.98 3.51 -6.57
N CYS A 293 -1.48 3.88 -5.38
CA CYS A 293 -1.52 5.26 -4.90
C CYS A 293 -0.58 6.17 -5.69
N LEU A 294 0.62 5.70 -6.02
CA LEU A 294 1.57 6.43 -6.88
C LEU A 294 1.00 6.62 -8.30
N GLN A 295 0.41 5.58 -8.89
CA GLN A 295 -0.26 5.69 -10.20
C GLN A 295 -1.41 6.69 -10.17
N TYR A 296 -2.18 6.72 -9.08
CA TYR A 296 -3.21 7.73 -8.88
C TYR A 296 -2.63 9.15 -8.85
N ALA A 297 -1.52 9.36 -8.14
CA ALA A 297 -0.86 10.66 -8.06
C ALA A 297 -0.36 11.12 -9.43
N MET A 298 0.28 10.23 -10.21
CA MET A 298 0.83 10.55 -11.54
C MET A 298 -0.26 10.86 -12.59
N LYS A 299 -1.44 10.23 -12.50
CA LYS A 299 -2.54 10.40 -13.47
C LYS A 299 -3.51 11.54 -13.13
N LYS A 300 -3.25 12.32 -12.07
CA LYS A 300 -4.11 13.45 -11.69
C LYS A 300 -4.08 14.48 -12.82
N LYS A 301 -5.23 15.06 -13.19
CA LYS A 301 -5.37 15.89 -14.41
C LYS A 301 -4.48 17.15 -14.48
N ASN A 302 -3.82 17.53 -13.39
CA ASN A 302 -3.05 18.77 -13.27
C ASN A 302 -1.65 18.54 -12.67
N VAL A 303 -1.06 17.35 -12.80
CA VAL A 303 0.31 17.15 -12.29
C VAL A 303 1.29 17.95 -13.13
N GLY A 304 2.06 18.84 -12.49
CA GLY A 304 3.10 19.62 -13.14
C GLY A 304 4.36 18.80 -13.43
N LEU A 305 5.16 19.21 -14.42
CA LEU A 305 6.44 18.56 -14.72
C LEU A 305 7.39 18.53 -13.51
N ALA A 306 7.43 19.59 -12.71
CA ALA A 306 8.23 19.65 -11.49
C ALA A 306 7.76 18.64 -10.43
N GLU A 307 6.45 18.41 -10.32
CA GLU A 307 5.88 17.42 -9.38
C GLU A 307 6.23 16.00 -9.83
N LEU A 308 6.15 15.70 -11.13
CA LEU A 308 6.58 14.39 -11.67
C LEU A 308 8.08 14.14 -11.42
N VAL A 309 8.92 15.16 -11.61
CA VAL A 309 10.35 15.09 -11.27
C VAL A 309 10.52 14.78 -9.78
N GLN A 310 9.77 15.44 -8.91
CA GLN A 310 9.83 15.18 -7.47
C GLN A 310 9.36 13.77 -7.12
N VAL A 311 8.33 13.23 -7.80
CA VAL A 311 7.89 11.83 -7.64
C VAL A 311 9.03 10.85 -7.99
N ILE A 312 9.81 11.11 -9.04
CA ILE A 312 10.98 10.28 -9.39
C ILE A 312 12.03 10.33 -8.29
N ILE A 313 12.32 11.50 -7.73
CA ILE A 313 13.29 11.65 -6.65
C ILE A 313 12.80 10.93 -5.40
N ASN A 314 11.54 11.15 -5.01
CA ASN A 314 10.92 10.55 -3.85
C ASN A 314 10.91 9.01 -3.92
N THR A 315 10.52 8.45 -5.08
CA THR A 315 10.51 7.00 -5.29
C THR A 315 11.92 6.41 -5.28
N THR A 316 12.92 7.14 -5.75
CA THR A 316 14.34 6.73 -5.67
C THR A 316 14.83 6.68 -4.22
N GLN A 317 14.43 7.64 -3.39
CA GLN A 317 14.78 7.63 -1.95
C GLN A 317 14.05 6.51 -1.20
N LEU A 318 12.77 6.27 -1.49
CA LEU A 318 12.03 5.14 -0.92
C LEU A 318 12.62 3.79 -1.35
N GLU A 319 13.05 3.66 -2.61
CA GLU A 319 13.78 2.49 -3.11
C GLU A 319 15.05 2.23 -2.30
N ALA A 320 15.88 3.25 -2.07
CA ALA A 320 17.09 3.14 -1.26
C ALA A 320 16.77 2.77 0.20
N SER A 321 15.65 3.25 0.73
CA SER A 321 15.24 2.99 2.12
C SER A 321 14.78 1.56 2.40
N CYS A 322 14.50 0.76 1.36
CA CYS A 322 13.98 -0.60 1.51
C CYS A 322 14.93 -1.52 2.28
N VAL A 323 16.24 -1.30 2.19
CA VAL A 323 17.24 -2.08 2.95
C VAL A 323 17.07 -1.86 4.45
N TYR A 324 16.85 -0.62 4.88
CA TYR A 324 16.59 -0.32 6.29
C TYR A 324 15.24 -0.84 6.76
N LEU A 325 14.24 -0.92 5.86
CA LEU A 325 12.96 -1.56 6.18
C LEU A 325 13.11 -3.08 6.36
N GLU A 326 13.94 -3.74 5.54
CA GLU A 326 14.29 -5.15 5.71
C GLU A 326 15.02 -5.41 7.03
N GLU A 327 15.99 -4.55 7.37
CA GLU A 327 16.71 -4.61 8.65
C GLU A 327 15.77 -4.38 9.83
N PHE A 328 14.86 -3.41 9.72
CA PHE A 328 13.84 -3.15 10.73
C PHE A 328 12.96 -4.37 10.99
N ILE A 329 12.49 -5.05 9.92
CA ILE A 329 11.70 -6.29 10.04
C ILE A 329 12.54 -7.39 10.71
N SER A 330 13.80 -7.59 10.29
CA SER A 330 14.71 -8.56 10.92
C SER A 330 14.93 -8.30 12.42
N ASN A 331 15.11 -7.04 12.79
CA ASN A 331 15.37 -6.62 14.16
C ASN A 331 14.16 -6.85 15.06
N ILE A 332 12.95 -6.56 14.57
CA ILE A 332 11.73 -6.73 15.37
C ILE A 332 11.28 -8.20 15.48
N THR A 333 11.60 -9.03 14.49
CA THR A 333 11.30 -10.48 14.51
C THR A 333 12.41 -11.30 15.18
N ASN A 334 13.57 -10.69 15.46
CA ASN A 334 14.80 -11.34 15.93
C ASN A 334 15.30 -12.45 14.97
N VAL A 335 15.09 -12.28 13.67
CA VAL A 335 15.55 -13.21 12.62
C VAL A 335 16.73 -12.59 11.86
N PRO A 336 17.89 -13.28 11.75
CA PRO A 336 19.04 -12.75 11.03
C PRO A 336 18.74 -12.51 9.54
N PRO A 337 19.20 -11.39 8.95
CA PRO A 337 18.95 -11.04 7.56
C PRO A 337 19.57 -12.03 6.55
N ASP A 338 20.65 -12.73 6.92
CA ASP A 338 21.37 -13.69 6.05
C ASP A 338 20.79 -15.11 6.05
N THR A 339 19.58 -15.29 6.57
CA THR A 339 18.92 -16.59 6.51
C THR A 339 18.56 -16.89 5.05
N ALA A 340 19.19 -17.90 4.43
CA ALA A 340 19.15 -18.19 2.99
C ALA A 340 17.75 -18.35 2.34
N ASN A 341 16.68 -18.41 3.14
CA ASN A 341 15.28 -18.55 2.71
C ASN A 341 14.39 -17.34 3.04
N ALA A 342 14.95 -16.22 3.52
CA ALA A 342 14.14 -15.05 3.87
C ALA A 342 13.59 -14.34 2.61
N THR A 343 12.28 -14.11 2.58
CA THR A 343 11.61 -13.40 1.49
C THR A 343 12.07 -11.94 1.41
N LYS A 344 12.78 -11.56 0.34
CA LYS A 344 13.19 -10.16 0.15
C LYS A 344 12.01 -9.24 -0.15
N LEU A 345 12.15 -7.95 0.15
CA LEU A 345 11.14 -6.97 -0.21
C LEU A 345 11.19 -6.66 -1.71
N TYR A 346 10.03 -6.62 -2.34
CA TYR A 346 9.83 -6.21 -3.74
C TYR A 346 9.72 -4.69 -3.88
N GLY A 347 10.24 -3.93 -2.90
CA GLY A 347 10.28 -2.47 -2.96
C GLY A 347 11.05 -1.98 -4.19
N THR A 348 12.19 -2.60 -4.48
CA THR A 348 13.03 -2.23 -5.63
C THR A 348 12.30 -2.34 -6.97
N SER A 349 11.58 -3.43 -7.23
CA SER A 349 10.80 -3.55 -8.48
C SER A 349 9.63 -2.59 -8.50
N THR A 350 8.90 -2.46 -7.39
CA THR A 350 7.72 -1.58 -7.29
C THR A 350 8.09 -0.11 -7.56
N PHE A 351 9.15 0.39 -6.94
CA PHE A 351 9.59 1.78 -7.13
C PHE A 351 10.25 2.00 -8.49
N LYS A 352 10.90 0.98 -9.07
CA LYS A 352 11.36 1.03 -10.47
C LYS A 352 10.20 1.19 -11.44
N ASP A 353 9.14 0.43 -11.28
CA ASP A 353 7.97 0.50 -12.15
C ASP A 353 7.25 1.86 -12.02
N ALA A 354 7.10 2.35 -10.78
CA ALA A 354 6.54 3.68 -10.53
C ALA A 354 7.40 4.80 -11.14
N ARG A 355 8.73 4.68 -11.07
CA ARG A 355 9.65 5.63 -11.70
C ARG A 355 9.52 5.62 -13.22
N HIS A 356 9.47 4.45 -13.87
CA HIS A 356 9.26 4.38 -15.33
C HIS A 356 7.92 5.02 -15.74
N ALA A 357 6.85 4.79 -14.98
CA ALA A 357 5.56 5.43 -15.24
C ALA A 357 5.64 6.97 -15.10
N ALA A 358 6.37 7.48 -14.12
CA ALA A 358 6.59 8.92 -13.97
C ALA A 358 7.42 9.50 -15.13
N GLU A 359 8.45 8.78 -15.58
CA GLU A 359 9.27 9.16 -16.74
C GLU A 359 8.42 9.26 -18.02
N GLU A 360 7.54 8.29 -18.27
CA GLU A 360 6.64 8.29 -19.42
C GLU A 360 5.66 9.48 -19.39
N GLU A 361 5.12 9.81 -18.22
CA GLU A 361 4.26 10.99 -18.03
C GLU A 361 5.02 12.30 -18.21
N ILE A 362 6.32 12.36 -17.87
CA ILE A 362 7.18 13.52 -18.16
C ILE A 362 7.30 13.71 -19.67
N TYR A 363 7.59 12.65 -20.42
CA TYR A 363 7.73 12.75 -21.88
C TYR A 363 6.42 13.20 -22.53
N THR A 364 5.30 12.61 -22.10
CA THR A 364 3.96 12.95 -22.60
C THR A 364 3.59 14.40 -22.31
N ASN A 365 3.75 14.86 -21.06
CA ASN A 365 3.45 16.24 -20.68
C ASN A 365 4.36 17.26 -21.38
N LEU A 366 5.64 16.93 -21.52
CA LEU A 366 6.60 17.81 -22.19
C LEU A 366 6.24 17.97 -23.67
N ASN A 367 5.94 16.88 -24.38
CA ASN A 367 5.51 16.93 -25.78
C ASN A 367 4.17 17.66 -25.93
N ALA A 368 3.20 17.41 -25.04
CA ALA A 368 1.92 18.11 -25.06
C ALA A 368 2.08 19.63 -24.82
N LYS A 369 3.06 20.04 -23.99
CA LYS A 369 3.40 21.45 -23.81
C LYS A 369 4.05 22.06 -25.05
N ILE A 370 4.93 21.32 -25.72
CA ILE A 370 5.50 21.73 -27.01
C ILE A 370 4.37 21.97 -28.02
N ASP A 371 3.40 21.05 -28.11
CA ASP A 371 2.26 21.18 -29.02
C ASP A 371 1.39 22.41 -28.71
N GLN A 372 1.20 22.76 -27.44
CA GLN A 372 0.48 23.98 -27.04
C GLN A 372 1.18 25.26 -27.55
N PHE A 373 2.52 25.32 -27.52
CA PHE A 373 3.25 26.44 -28.10
C PHE A 373 3.17 26.46 -29.63
N LEU A 374 3.26 25.29 -30.26
CA LEU A 374 3.20 25.17 -31.72
C LEU A 374 1.83 25.56 -32.30
N GLN A 375 0.75 25.43 -31.54
CA GLN A 375 -0.57 25.95 -31.93
C GLN A 375 -0.61 27.48 -32.10
N LEU A 376 0.38 28.21 -31.57
CA LEU A 376 0.53 29.65 -31.76
C LEU A 376 1.34 30.00 -33.02
N ALA A 377 1.84 29.02 -33.75
CA ALA A 377 2.59 29.25 -34.97
C ALA A 377 1.66 29.82 -36.06
N ASP A 378 1.95 31.04 -36.50
CA ASP A 378 1.20 31.74 -37.56
C ASP A 378 2.16 32.13 -38.69
N TYR A 379 2.57 31.13 -39.47
CA TYR A 379 3.45 31.36 -40.61
C TYR A 379 2.66 31.91 -41.80
N ASP A 380 2.98 33.14 -42.23
CA ASP A 380 2.59 33.61 -43.56
C ASP A 380 3.47 32.96 -44.63
N TRP A 381 3.02 31.81 -45.14
CA TRP A 381 3.73 31.07 -46.19
C TRP A 381 3.90 31.84 -47.51
N THR A 382 3.18 32.96 -47.69
CA THR A 382 3.26 33.83 -48.87
C THR A 382 4.10 35.09 -48.68
N ALA A 383 4.71 35.27 -47.49
CA ALA A 383 5.47 36.47 -47.15
C ALA A 383 6.61 36.79 -48.13
N ALA A 384 6.68 38.04 -48.57
CA ALA A 384 7.69 38.49 -49.52
C ALA A 384 9.12 38.53 -48.94
N GLN A 385 9.27 38.73 -47.63
CA GLN A 385 10.56 38.79 -46.93
C GLN A 385 10.45 38.08 -45.57
N GLY A 386 11.54 37.48 -45.11
CA GLY A 386 11.65 36.94 -43.75
C GLY A 386 11.81 38.04 -42.71
N GLY A 387 11.32 37.81 -41.48
CA GLY A 387 11.36 38.77 -40.37
C GLY A 387 12.76 38.98 -39.77
N GLY A 388 13.73 38.13 -40.09
CA GLY A 388 15.14 38.26 -39.68
C GLY A 388 15.44 37.90 -38.22
N ALA A 389 14.40 37.75 -37.38
CA ALA A 389 14.46 37.24 -36.02
C ALA A 389 13.66 35.92 -35.90
N PRO A 390 13.94 35.06 -34.92
CA PRO A 390 13.12 33.89 -34.63
C PRO A 390 11.68 34.29 -34.30
N SER A 391 10.72 33.44 -34.62
CA SER A 391 9.31 33.65 -34.30
C SER A 391 9.10 33.69 -32.77
N ASP A 392 8.19 34.58 -32.31
CA ASP A 392 7.98 34.82 -30.87
C ASP A 392 7.57 33.55 -30.11
N TYR A 393 6.63 32.77 -30.66
CA TYR A 393 6.18 31.51 -30.04
C TYR A 393 7.35 30.52 -29.83
N LEU A 394 8.33 30.50 -30.75
CA LEU A 394 9.46 29.60 -30.67
C LEU A 394 10.48 30.08 -29.64
N SER A 395 10.70 31.38 -29.57
CA SER A 395 11.55 31.98 -28.54
C SER A 395 11.00 31.68 -27.14
N ASP A 396 9.69 31.83 -26.95
CA ASP A 396 9.01 31.48 -25.69
C ASP A 396 9.08 29.97 -25.39
N LEU A 397 8.90 29.12 -26.41
CA LEU A 397 9.05 27.67 -26.26
C LEU A 397 10.46 27.29 -25.83
N ILE A 398 11.50 27.86 -26.45
CA ILE A 398 12.90 27.59 -26.09
C ILE A 398 13.19 28.07 -24.67
N ALA A 399 12.68 29.25 -24.28
CA ALA A 399 12.80 29.75 -22.92
C ALA A 399 12.14 28.80 -21.90
N PHE A 400 10.94 28.29 -22.22
CA PHE A 400 10.24 27.28 -21.43
C PHE A 400 11.05 25.98 -21.30
N LEU A 401 11.61 25.45 -22.40
CA LEU A 401 12.43 24.24 -22.39
C LEU A 401 13.70 24.43 -21.56
N CYS A 402 14.41 25.56 -21.70
CA CYS A 402 15.56 25.91 -20.87
C CYS A 402 15.20 25.94 -19.38
N SER A 403 14.09 26.60 -19.01
CA SER A 403 13.61 26.65 -17.63
C SER A 403 13.26 25.25 -17.12
N THR A 404 12.60 24.42 -17.92
CA THR A 404 12.18 23.06 -17.55
C THR A 404 13.38 22.14 -17.34
N PHE A 405 14.35 22.14 -18.27
CA PHE A 405 15.53 21.29 -18.17
C PHE A 405 16.47 21.70 -17.03
N SER A 406 16.43 22.96 -16.59
CA SER A 406 17.16 23.38 -15.38
C SER A 406 16.68 22.65 -14.12
N VAL A 407 15.38 22.32 -14.02
CA VAL A 407 14.79 21.55 -12.92
C VAL A 407 15.16 20.07 -13.02
N PHE A 408 15.39 19.57 -14.24
CA PHE A 408 15.76 18.17 -14.50
C PHE A 408 17.18 17.81 -14.07
N THR A 409 17.98 18.77 -13.60
CA THR A 409 19.32 18.52 -13.03
C THR A 409 19.28 17.55 -11.84
N HIS A 410 18.14 17.42 -11.17
CA HIS A 410 17.93 16.48 -10.08
C HIS A 410 17.44 15.09 -10.53
N LEU A 411 17.15 14.90 -11.81
CA LEU A 411 16.83 13.58 -12.38
C LEU A 411 18.10 12.76 -12.62
N PRO A 412 17.98 11.41 -12.69
CA PRO A 412 19.06 10.58 -13.22
C PRO A 412 19.45 11.05 -14.63
N GLY A 413 20.75 11.20 -14.89
CA GLY A 413 21.24 11.83 -16.13
C GLY A 413 20.68 11.21 -17.42
N LYS A 414 20.47 9.88 -17.45
CA LYS A 414 19.85 9.19 -18.60
C LYS A 414 18.39 9.58 -18.85
N VAL A 415 17.64 9.85 -17.78
CA VAL A 415 16.23 10.25 -17.86
C VAL A 415 16.13 11.66 -18.42
N ALA A 416 16.92 12.59 -17.88
CA ALA A 416 16.97 13.97 -18.37
C ALA A 416 17.42 14.03 -19.85
N GLN A 417 18.41 13.22 -20.24
CA GLN A 417 18.85 13.11 -21.64
C GLN A 417 17.76 12.55 -22.55
N THR A 418 17.06 11.50 -22.12
CA THR A 418 15.96 10.92 -22.88
C THR A 418 14.82 11.93 -23.06
N ALA A 419 14.45 12.66 -22.00
CA ALA A 419 13.44 13.71 -22.07
C ALA A 419 13.83 14.82 -23.06
N CYS A 420 15.07 15.29 -22.99
CA CYS A 420 15.59 16.31 -23.88
C CYS A 420 15.64 15.85 -25.34
N MET A 421 16.10 14.62 -25.59
CA MET A 421 16.13 14.05 -26.94
C MET A 421 14.72 13.87 -27.49
N SER A 422 13.78 13.36 -26.68
CA SER A 422 12.37 13.23 -27.04
C SER A 422 11.76 14.57 -27.42
N ALA A 423 11.97 15.61 -26.60
CA ALA A 423 11.47 16.96 -26.85
C ALA A 423 12.03 17.55 -28.15
N CYS A 424 13.35 17.46 -28.37
CA CYS A 424 13.99 17.95 -29.60
C CYS A 424 13.47 17.21 -30.84
N LYS A 425 13.32 15.90 -30.76
CA LYS A 425 12.80 15.08 -31.87
C LYS A 425 11.32 15.40 -32.17
N HIS A 426 10.51 15.57 -31.13
CA HIS A 426 9.11 15.96 -31.24
C HIS A 426 8.98 17.32 -31.89
N LEU A 427 9.70 18.32 -31.38
CA LEU A 427 9.76 19.67 -31.96
C LEU A 427 10.19 19.66 -33.43
N SER A 428 11.25 18.93 -33.76
CA SER A 428 11.75 18.78 -35.14
C SER A 428 10.70 18.19 -36.07
N THR A 429 10.01 17.13 -35.61
CA THR A 429 8.97 16.45 -36.37
C THR A 429 7.74 17.35 -36.56
N SER A 430 7.31 18.05 -35.52
CA SER A 430 6.15 18.94 -35.59
C SER A 430 6.41 20.17 -36.46
N LEU A 431 7.62 20.76 -36.40
CA LEU A 431 8.00 21.84 -37.32
C LEU A 431 8.00 21.37 -38.79
N LEU A 432 8.46 20.14 -39.06
CA LEU A 432 8.36 19.57 -40.39
C LEU A 432 6.90 19.38 -40.82
N GLN A 433 6.03 18.95 -39.90
CA GLN A 433 4.59 18.80 -40.18
C GLN A 433 3.94 20.13 -40.54
N LEU A 434 4.25 21.24 -39.84
CA LEU A 434 3.73 22.58 -40.18
C LEU A 434 4.03 22.96 -41.63
N LEU A 435 5.22 22.62 -42.15
CA LEU A 435 5.60 22.87 -43.53
C LEU A 435 4.86 21.96 -44.54
N LEU A 436 4.39 20.80 -44.10
CA LEU A 436 3.73 19.77 -44.90
C LEU A 436 2.20 19.76 -44.74
N GLU A 437 1.64 20.72 -44.02
CA GLU A 437 0.19 20.81 -43.84
C GLU A 437 -0.55 20.99 -45.16
N THR A 438 -1.74 20.38 -45.28
CA THR A 438 -2.53 20.39 -46.52
C THR A 438 -2.98 21.78 -46.96
N ASP A 439 -3.04 22.73 -46.02
CA ASP A 439 -3.43 24.10 -46.27
C ASP A 439 -2.28 24.95 -46.85
N VAL A 440 -1.04 24.45 -46.74
CA VAL A 440 0.16 25.07 -47.32
C VAL A 440 0.24 24.72 -48.81
N ARG A 441 -0.40 25.54 -49.65
CA ARG A 441 -0.40 25.35 -51.11
C ARG A 441 0.84 25.89 -51.80
N GLN A 442 1.49 26.88 -51.21
CA GLN A 442 2.66 27.56 -51.76
C GLN A 442 3.54 28.06 -50.63
N VAL A 443 4.87 27.95 -50.82
CA VAL A 443 5.87 28.50 -49.91
C VAL A 443 6.73 29.52 -50.67
N SER A 444 6.71 30.75 -50.19
CA SER A 444 7.55 31.85 -50.67
C SER A 444 8.98 31.75 -50.11
N MET A 445 9.94 32.41 -50.77
CA MET A 445 11.31 32.47 -50.25
C MET A 445 11.39 33.22 -48.90
N GLY A 446 10.56 34.25 -48.70
CA GLY A 446 10.51 35.00 -47.43
C GLY A 446 10.03 34.12 -46.27
N ALA A 447 8.95 33.36 -46.48
CA ALA A 447 8.49 32.37 -45.49
C ALA A 447 9.54 31.30 -45.19
N LEU A 448 10.21 30.79 -46.24
CA LEU A 448 11.27 29.78 -46.06
C LEU A 448 12.50 30.33 -45.32
N GLN A 449 12.83 31.62 -45.51
CA GLN A 449 13.86 32.30 -44.72
C GLN A 449 13.48 32.42 -43.25
N GLN A 450 12.21 32.74 -42.95
CA GLN A 450 11.70 32.78 -41.57
C GLN A 450 11.78 31.40 -40.93
N PHE A 451 11.25 30.37 -41.61
CA PHE A 451 11.32 28.98 -41.15
C PHE A 451 12.76 28.51 -40.90
N ASN A 452 13.70 28.84 -41.79
CA ASN A 452 15.12 28.53 -41.61
C ASN A 452 15.75 29.28 -40.43
N THR A 453 15.26 30.48 -40.10
CA THR A 453 15.71 31.22 -38.91
C THR A 453 15.26 30.50 -37.64
N ASP A 454 14.02 30.00 -37.63
CA ASP A 454 13.46 29.21 -36.54
C ASP A 454 14.20 27.87 -36.35
N VAL A 455 14.48 27.14 -37.44
CA VAL A 455 15.29 25.91 -37.41
C VAL A 455 16.69 26.17 -36.84
N LYS A 456 17.34 27.28 -37.20
CA LYS A 456 18.65 27.66 -36.66
C LYS A 456 18.59 27.97 -35.17
N GLU A 457 17.50 28.52 -34.67
CA GLU A 457 17.31 28.76 -33.24
C GLU A 457 17.19 27.43 -32.47
N CYS A 458 16.45 26.46 -33.01
CA CYS A 458 16.39 25.09 -32.48
C CYS A 458 17.77 24.41 -32.46
N GLU A 459 18.56 24.56 -33.52
CA GLU A 459 19.94 24.04 -33.55
C GLU A 459 20.84 24.76 -32.54
N ARG A 460 20.67 26.07 -32.34
CA ARG A 460 21.41 26.82 -31.31
C ARG A 460 21.09 26.29 -29.93
N PHE A 461 19.80 26.07 -29.64
CA PHE A 461 19.34 25.45 -28.39
C PHE A 461 19.98 24.06 -28.20
N ALA A 462 19.95 23.19 -29.20
CA ALA A 462 20.56 21.87 -29.12
C ALA A 462 22.08 21.92 -28.89
N ARG A 463 22.79 22.86 -29.53
CA ARG A 463 24.24 23.05 -29.36
C ARG A 463 24.62 23.61 -27.99
N ALA A 464 23.72 24.36 -27.34
CA ALA A 464 23.95 24.91 -26.01
C ALA A 464 24.04 23.82 -24.92
N GLY A 465 23.61 22.58 -25.22
CA GLY A 465 23.68 21.47 -24.27
C GLY A 465 22.74 21.67 -23.07
N PRO A 466 21.42 21.73 -23.29
CA PRO A 466 20.44 22.06 -22.24
C PRO A 466 20.43 21.06 -21.06
N VAL A 467 20.92 19.84 -21.29
CA VAL A 467 21.10 18.81 -20.25
C VAL A 467 22.53 18.24 -20.35
N PRO A 468 23.24 18.02 -19.22
CA PRO A 468 24.58 17.48 -19.25
C PRO A 468 24.64 16.01 -19.71
N GLY A 469 25.79 15.64 -20.29
CA GLY A 469 26.15 14.24 -20.59
C GLY A 469 25.80 13.73 -21.99
N PHE A 470 25.31 14.59 -22.89
CA PHE A 470 25.34 14.30 -24.33
C PHE A 470 26.80 14.27 -24.84
N GLN A 471 27.11 13.33 -25.74
CA GLN A 471 28.42 13.27 -26.40
C GLN A 471 28.39 14.05 -27.71
N GLY A 472 29.26 15.07 -27.83
CA GLY A 472 29.40 15.87 -29.05
C GLY A 472 28.08 16.45 -29.55
N ASP A 473 27.86 16.37 -30.87
CA ASP A 473 26.71 16.94 -31.56
C ASP A 473 25.48 16.02 -31.60
N THR A 474 25.37 15.04 -30.69
CA THR A 474 24.28 14.04 -30.72
C THR A 474 22.90 14.67 -30.71
N LEU A 475 22.68 15.74 -29.94
CA LEU A 475 21.37 16.42 -29.88
C LEU A 475 21.05 17.18 -31.18
N LEU A 476 22.07 17.62 -31.92
CA LEU A 476 21.88 18.27 -33.23
C LEU A 476 21.36 17.30 -34.30
N LEU A 477 21.61 15.99 -34.13
CA LEU A 477 21.06 14.96 -35.03
C LEU A 477 19.53 14.94 -35.01
N ALA A 478 18.87 15.39 -33.94
CA ALA A 478 17.41 15.49 -33.90
C ALA A 478 16.84 16.46 -34.95
N PHE A 479 17.65 17.44 -35.39
CA PHE A 479 17.24 18.49 -36.34
C PHE A 479 17.87 18.32 -37.74
N SER A 480 18.66 17.26 -37.98
CA SER A 480 19.38 17.08 -39.24
C SER A 480 18.45 17.00 -40.45
N ASP A 481 17.36 16.26 -40.32
CA ASP A 481 16.42 16.00 -41.42
C ASP A 481 15.63 17.27 -41.74
N LEU A 482 15.15 17.96 -40.70
CA LEU A 482 14.47 19.25 -40.83
C LEU A 482 15.34 20.30 -41.54
N ARG A 483 16.63 20.37 -41.15
CA ARG A 483 17.60 21.24 -41.82
C ARG A 483 17.79 20.86 -43.29
N GLN A 484 17.97 19.58 -43.60
CA GLN A 484 18.17 19.11 -44.97
C GLN A 484 16.97 19.45 -45.87
N VAL A 485 15.74 19.25 -45.37
CA VAL A 485 14.52 19.59 -46.10
C VAL A 485 14.43 21.10 -46.37
N SER A 486 14.67 21.93 -45.35
CA SER A 486 14.66 23.40 -45.48
C SER A 486 15.70 23.91 -46.48
N LEU A 487 16.93 23.35 -46.45
CA LEU A 487 17.98 23.68 -47.42
C LEU A 487 17.62 23.23 -48.84
N CYS A 488 17.10 22.01 -49.02
CA CYS A 488 16.70 21.49 -50.32
C CYS A 488 15.62 22.36 -50.97
N LEU A 489 14.60 22.78 -50.20
CA LEU A 489 13.57 23.69 -50.69
C LEU A 489 14.15 25.05 -51.10
N SER A 490 15.11 25.57 -50.35
CA SER A 490 15.77 26.85 -50.64
C SER A 490 16.58 26.79 -51.95
N LEU A 491 17.28 25.67 -52.16
CA LEU A 491 18.06 25.41 -53.37
C LEU A 491 17.15 25.20 -54.59
N LEU A 492 16.04 24.47 -54.44
CA LEU A 492 15.03 24.29 -55.49
C LEU A 492 14.46 25.63 -55.93
N TYR A 493 14.12 26.51 -54.99
CA TYR A 493 13.60 27.84 -55.32
C TYR A 493 14.61 28.69 -56.11
N HIS A 494 15.88 28.72 -55.68
CA HIS A 494 16.94 29.45 -56.39
C HIS A 494 17.18 28.91 -57.80
N SER A 495 17.27 27.58 -57.96
CA SER A 495 17.50 26.94 -59.25
C SER A 495 16.34 27.15 -60.22
N LEU A 496 15.09 27.02 -59.77
CA LEU A 496 13.89 27.32 -60.57
C LEU A 496 13.82 28.80 -60.97
N SER A 497 14.10 29.71 -60.03
CA SER A 497 14.15 31.15 -60.32
C SER A 497 15.21 31.49 -61.36
N PHE A 498 16.39 30.85 -61.29
CA PHE A 498 17.48 31.06 -62.24
C PHE A 498 17.11 30.52 -63.64
N LEU A 499 16.51 29.33 -63.71
CA LEU A 499 16.00 28.75 -64.96
C LEU A 499 14.93 29.64 -65.61
N LEU A 500 13.96 30.11 -64.83
CA LEU A 500 12.92 31.04 -65.30
C LEU A 500 13.49 32.37 -65.79
N ALA A 501 14.43 32.95 -65.04
CA ALA A 501 15.11 34.18 -65.45
C ALA A 501 15.90 33.98 -66.76
N SER A 502 16.60 32.85 -66.91
CA SER A 502 17.33 32.51 -68.13
C SER A 502 16.40 32.29 -69.32
N LEU A 503 15.24 31.65 -69.12
CA LEU A 503 14.21 31.45 -70.15
C LEU A 503 13.58 32.78 -70.59
N LEU A 504 13.25 33.67 -69.64
CA LEU A 504 12.73 35.01 -69.93
C LEU A 504 13.76 35.86 -70.67
N LEU A 505 15.04 35.79 -70.29
CA LEU A 505 16.12 36.48 -70.99
C LEU A 505 16.23 35.97 -72.44
N HIS A 506 16.18 34.65 -72.65
CA HIS A 506 16.18 34.06 -73.97
C HIS A 506 14.95 34.44 -74.81
N LEU A 507 13.75 34.49 -74.22
CA LEU A 507 12.55 34.97 -74.89
C LEU A 507 12.68 36.45 -75.28
N SER A 508 13.21 37.28 -74.38
CA SER A 508 13.41 38.72 -74.64
C SER A 508 14.50 39.01 -75.68
N LEU A 509 15.43 38.07 -75.90
CA LEU A 509 16.43 38.13 -76.98
C LEU A 509 15.87 37.59 -78.30
N TYR A 510 14.78 36.82 -78.26
CA TYR A 510 14.14 36.21 -79.43
C TYR A 510 13.03 37.09 -80.02
N ILE A 511 12.33 37.86 -79.18
CA ILE A 511 11.40 38.95 -79.55
C ILE A 511 12.22 40.18 -79.93
#